data_AF-A0A2N0DAP8-F1
#
_entry.id   AF-A0A2N0DAP8-F1
#
_cell.length_a   1.000
_cell.length_b   1.000
_cell.length_c   1.000
_cell.angle_alpha   90.00
_cell.angle_beta   90.00
_cell.angle_gamma   90.00
#
_symmetry.space_group_name_H-M   'P 1'
#
loop_
_entity.id
_entity.type
_entity.pdbx_description
1 polymer ?
#
loop_
_entity_poly.entity_id
_entity_poly.type
_entity_poly.pdbx_seq_one_letter_code
_entity_poly.pdbx_strand_id
1 'polypeptide(L)'
;MTIEELIDLQEAGSRARVLGLASHENPYLKPGRTPTKDTSALEDWIARHDAWKFGWEAENASHEGKIVSFFSDIVRPNGRQVLDS
;
A
#
# COMPACT_ATOMS: atom_id res chain seq x y z
N MET A 1 11.27 8.48 8.82
CA MET A 1 9.97 7.80 8.89
C MET A 1 9.92 6.96 10.15
N THR A 2 8.89 7.14 10.97
CA THR A 2 8.62 6.33 12.17
C THR A 2 7.51 5.31 11.91
N ILE A 3 7.33 4.37 12.84
CA ILE A 3 6.26 3.36 12.76
C ILE A 3 4.88 4.01 12.86
N GLU A 4 4.74 5.04 13.70
CA GLU A 4 3.49 5.77 13.92
C GLU A 4 3.05 6.48 12.63
N GLU A 5 3.99 7.13 11.92
CA GLU A 5 3.71 7.75 10.62
C GLU A 5 3.24 6.73 9.58
N LEU A 6 3.79 5.51 9.59
CA LEU A 6 3.36 4.44 8.70
C LEU A 6 1.95 3.93 9.05
N ILE A 7 1.62 3.85 10.34
CA ILE A 7 0.29 3.45 10.82
C ILE A 7 -0.76 4.48 10.40
N ASP A 8 -0.47 5.77 10.58
CA ASP A 8 -1.38 6.86 10.18
C ASP A 8 -1.69 6.82 8.67
N LEU A 9 -0.68 6.49 7.86
CA LEU A 9 -0.85 6.35 6.41
C LEU A 9 -1.66 5.13 6.03
N GLN A 10 -1.44 3.98 6.68
CA GLN A 10 -2.28 2.79 6.51
C GLN A 10 -3.73 3.08 6.90
N GLU A 11 -3.97 3.75 8.03
CA GLU A 11 -5.32 4.12 8.45
C GLU A 11 -5.98 5.10 7.46
N ALA A 12 -5.22 6.05 6.91
CA ALA A 12 -5.69 6.94 5.85
C ALA A 12 -6.08 6.18 4.57
N GLY A 13 -5.30 5.14 4.19
CA GLY A 13 -5.61 4.25 3.07
C GLY A 13 -6.90 3.45 3.28
N SER A 14 -7.05 2.85 4.47
CA SER A 14 -8.27 2.11 4.85
C SER A 14 -9.50 3.03 4.79
N ARG A 15 -9.45 4.21 5.43
CA ARG A 15 -10.55 5.20 5.35
C ARG A 15 -10.90 5.59 3.93
N ALA A 16 -9.90 5.78 3.06
CA ALA A 16 -10.15 6.11 1.66
C ALA A 16 -10.96 5.02 0.96
N ARG A 17 -10.66 3.74 1.22
CA ARG A 17 -11.44 2.62 0.69
C ARG A 17 -12.86 2.59 1.24
N VAL A 18 -13.06 2.84 2.53
CA VAL A 18 -14.40 2.93 3.17
C VAL A 18 -15.23 4.06 2.52
N LEU A 19 -14.59 5.18 2.18
CA LEU A 19 -15.22 6.31 1.49
C LEU A 19 -15.48 6.07 -0.01
N GLY A 20 -15.09 4.91 -0.55
CA GLY A 20 -15.31 4.55 -1.95
C GLY A 20 -14.26 5.11 -2.93
N LEU A 21 -13.14 5.64 -2.44
CA LEU A 21 -12.04 6.09 -3.30
C LEU A 21 -11.31 4.90 -3.92
N ALA A 22 -10.83 5.08 -5.15
CA ALA A 22 -10.05 4.07 -5.86
C ALA A 22 -8.57 4.08 -5.41
N SER A 23 -7.88 2.94 -5.57
CA SER A 23 -6.47 2.82 -5.16
C SER A 23 -5.53 3.80 -5.87
N HIS A 24 -5.84 4.18 -7.12
CA HIS A 24 -5.08 5.16 -7.88
C HIS A 24 -5.27 6.61 -7.39
N GLU A 25 -6.19 6.84 -6.46
CA GLU A 25 -6.36 8.13 -5.77
C GLU A 25 -5.37 8.31 -4.61
N ASN A 26 -4.43 7.37 -4.43
CA ASN A 26 -3.32 7.49 -3.50
C ASN A 26 -2.67 8.88 -3.66
N PRO A 27 -2.62 9.70 -2.59
CA PRO A 27 -2.14 11.08 -2.68
C PRO A 27 -0.68 11.16 -3.15
N TYR A 28 0.12 10.12 -2.94
CA TYR A 28 1.53 10.07 -3.34
C TYR A 28 1.72 9.89 -4.85
N LEU A 29 0.68 9.53 -5.60
CA LEU A 29 0.70 9.50 -7.08
C LEU A 29 0.44 10.88 -7.71
N LYS A 30 0.04 11.88 -6.91
CA LYS A 30 -0.29 13.22 -7.45
C LYS A 30 0.95 13.94 -7.98
N PRO A 31 0.85 14.65 -9.12
CA PRO A 31 1.93 15.52 -9.60
C PRO A 31 2.33 16.52 -8.52
N GLY A 32 3.62 16.61 -8.21
CA GLY A 32 4.16 17.46 -7.14
C GLY A 32 4.39 16.75 -5.80
N ARG A 33 3.93 15.50 -5.65
CA ARG A 33 4.38 14.61 -4.55
C ARG A 33 5.39 13.56 -5.01
N THR A 34 5.63 13.44 -6.31
CA THR A 34 6.70 12.60 -6.86
C THR A 34 8.07 13.12 -6.40
N PRO A 35 8.97 12.24 -5.94
CA PRO A 35 10.24 12.64 -5.36
C PRO A 35 11.16 13.25 -6.42
N THR A 36 11.98 14.21 -6.00
CA THR A 36 13.12 14.69 -6.80
C THR A 36 14.16 13.58 -6.95
N LYS A 37 15.13 13.71 -7.88
CA LYS A 37 16.15 12.68 -8.20
C LYS A 37 17.07 12.23 -7.05
N ASP A 38 16.83 12.70 -5.82
CA ASP A 38 17.54 12.25 -4.63
C ASP A 38 17.03 10.88 -4.18
N THR A 39 17.96 9.95 -3.92
CA THR A 39 17.66 8.57 -3.51
C THR A 39 16.94 8.53 -2.17
N SER A 40 17.32 9.40 -1.21
CA SER A 40 16.69 9.41 0.11
C SER A 40 15.23 9.87 0.06
N ALA A 41 14.95 10.88 -0.78
CA ALA A 41 13.59 11.35 -1.05
C ALA A 41 12.74 10.29 -1.77
N LEU A 42 13.35 9.48 -2.64
CA LEU A 42 12.68 8.38 -3.33
C LEU A 42 12.25 7.28 -2.35
N GLU A 43 13.15 6.85 -1.46
CA GLU A 43 12.84 5.81 -0.47
C GLU A 43 11.74 6.24 0.50
N ASP A 44 11.79 7.50 0.99
CA ASP A 44 10.73 8.05 1.86
C ASP A 44 9.38 8.11 1.10
N TRP A 45 9.39 8.52 -0.17
CA TRP A 45 8.17 8.52 -0.98
C TRP A 45 7.60 7.13 -1.20
N ILE A 46 8.44 6.13 -1.53
CA ILE A 46 8.00 4.73 -1.73
C ILE A 46 7.32 4.21 -0.47
N ALA A 47 7.96 4.36 0.69
CA ALA A 47 7.40 3.83 1.93
C ALA A 47 6.08 4.52 2.32
N ARG A 48 5.90 5.82 2.04
CA ARG A 48 4.61 6.50 2.24
C ARG A 48 3.53 6.05 1.26
N HIS A 49 3.90 5.89 -0.02
CA HIS A 49 3.02 5.35 -1.05
C HIS A 49 2.53 3.95 -0.66
N ASP A 50 3.44 3.07 -0.27
CA ASP A 50 3.17 1.68 0.05
C ASP A 50 2.37 1.54 1.34
N ALA A 51 2.65 2.35 2.38
CA ALA A 51 1.86 2.34 3.61
C ALA A 51 0.40 2.71 3.35
N TRP A 52 0.14 3.77 2.57
CA TRP A 52 -1.22 4.14 2.20
C TRP A 52 -1.91 3.04 1.37
N LYS A 53 -1.19 2.51 0.37
CA LYS A 53 -1.73 1.46 -0.51
C LYS A 53 -2.08 0.20 0.28
N PHE A 54 -1.22 -0.21 1.21
CA PHE A 54 -1.45 -1.36 2.07
C PHE A 54 -2.76 -1.24 2.85
N GLY A 55 -3.00 -0.10 3.50
CA GLY A 55 -4.23 0.13 4.24
C GLY A 55 -5.48 0.07 3.36
N TRP A 56 -5.41 0.60 2.15
CA TRP A 56 -6.49 0.52 1.17
C TRP A 56 -6.76 -0.94 0.75
N GLU A 57 -5.72 -1.72 0.44
CA GLU A 57 -5.86 -3.11 0.00
C GLU A 57 -6.37 -4.03 1.12
N ALA A 58 -5.91 -3.81 2.35
CA ALA A 58 -6.38 -4.52 3.53
C ALA A 58 -7.89 -4.32 3.74
N GLU A 59 -8.37 -3.08 3.66
CA GLU A 59 -9.79 -2.76 3.76
C GLU A 59 -10.59 -3.35 2.59
N ASN A 60 -10.06 -3.27 1.36
CA ASN A 60 -10.73 -3.85 0.20
C ASN A 60 -10.89 -5.37 0.35
N ALA A 61 -9.86 -6.05 0.83
CA ALA A 61 -9.91 -7.49 1.11
C ALA A 61 -10.92 -7.81 2.23
N SER A 62 -10.98 -6.99 3.28
CA SER A 62 -12.00 -7.08 4.35
C SER A 62 -13.42 -7.02 3.78
N HIS A 63 -13.69 -5.98 3.00
CA HIS A 63 -14.99 -5.70 2.42
C HIS A 63 -15.46 -6.79 1.43
N GLU A 64 -14.53 -7.41 0.70
CA GLU A 64 -14.84 -8.51 -0.22
C GLU A 64 -14.96 -9.88 0.47
N GLY A 65 -14.78 -9.96 1.80
CA GLY A 65 -14.73 -11.24 2.52
C GLY A 65 -13.47 -12.07 2.24
N LYS A 66 -12.41 -11.43 1.72
CA LYS A 66 -11.15 -12.03 1.26
C LYS A 66 -9.95 -11.67 2.14
N ILE A 67 -10.18 -11.13 3.34
CA ILE A 67 -9.10 -10.67 4.22
C ILE A 67 -8.09 -11.78 4.58
N VAL A 68 -8.57 -13.02 4.71
CA VAL A 68 -7.73 -14.19 5.01
C VAL A 68 -6.75 -14.49 3.88
N SER A 69 -7.15 -14.36 2.60
CA SER A 69 -6.24 -14.58 1.48
C SER A 69 -5.22 -13.45 1.35
N PHE A 70 -5.64 -12.20 1.57
CA PHE A 70 -4.74 -11.05 1.54
C PHE A 70 -3.60 -11.17 2.57
N PHE A 71 -3.91 -11.49 3.83
CA PHE A 71 -2.88 -11.73 4.84
C PHE A 71 -2.00 -12.96 4.52
N SER A 72 -2.57 -14.00 3.90
CA SER A 72 -1.77 -15.16 3.46
C SER A 72 -0.74 -14.78 2.41
N ASP A 73 -1.09 -13.88 1.48
CA ASP A 73 -0.18 -13.42 0.43
C ASP A 73 0.95 -12.55 0.98
N ILE A 74 0.66 -11.74 2.01
CA ILE A 74 1.68 -10.93 2.71
C ILE A 74 2.68 -11.81 3.47
N VAL A 75 2.18 -12.85 4.15
CA VAL A 75 3.01 -13.72 5.00
C VAL A 75 3.84 -14.71 4.18
N ARG A 76 3.46 -14.98 2.92
CA ARG A 76 4.23 -15.87 2.03
C ARG A 76 5.46 -15.13 1.47
N PRO A 77 6.69 -15.53 1.82
CA PRO A 77 7.87 -14.98 1.18
C PRO A 77 7.95 -15.54 -0.26
N ASN A 78 7.78 -14.69 -1.26
CA ASN A 78 8.04 -14.90 -2.69
C ASN A 78 8.09 -16.38 -3.14
N GLY A 79 6.90 -16.96 -3.36
CA GLY A 79 6.76 -18.18 -4.14
C GLY A 79 7.08 -17.88 -5.61
N ARG A 80 8.37 -17.96 -5.96
CA ARG A 80 8.90 -17.97 -7.33
C ARG A 80 8.02 -18.93 -8.15
N GLN A 81 7.22 -18.41 -9.10
CA GLN A 81 6.63 -19.23 -10.14
C GLN A 81 7.78 -19.81 -10.96
N VAL A 82 8.15 -21.05 -10.66
CA VAL A 82 8.88 -21.88 -11.61
C VAL A 82 7.83 -22.35 -12.60
N LEU A 83 7.84 -21.74 -13.78
CA LEU A 83 7.16 -22.25 -14.96
C LEU A 83 7.80 -23.60 -15.29
N ASP A 84 7.06 -24.69 -15.14
CA ASP A 84 7.41 -25.98 -15.72
C ASP A 84 6.75 -26.08 -17.10
N SER A 85 7.56 -26.45 -18.10
CA SER A 85 7.20 -26.56 -19.53
C SER A 85 6.68 -27.95 -19.86
#